data_AF-A0A9E1ZXH2-F1
#
_entry.id   AF-A0A9E1ZXH2-F1
#
_cell.length_a   1.000
_cell.length_b   1.000
_cell.length_c   1.000
_cell.angle_alpha   90.00
_cell.angle_beta   90.00
_cell.angle_gamma   90.00
#
_symmetry.space_group_name_H-M   'P 1'
#
loop_
_entity.id
_entity.type
_entity.pdbx_description
1 polymer ?
#
loop_
_entity_poly.entity_id
_entity_poly.type
_entity_poly.pdbx_seq_one_letter_code
_entity_poly.pdbx_strand_id
1 'polypeptide(L)'
;WWLRQDGVTGHVPDRFLNQDVPNFLANVLPGWNAEYSLGNNQAKALDRIAALCRDNGWECVYFIAPYHPYDLVATKLSNDFESYQAVKRYFVKRGETLWDFTAFNRFTEEPVSEKMEFWSDINHFKMNVGGWMLEIMSGRRRTGLPDNFGVRLTPDNVEGTAQHWQSGLAAWMAEHNKETVAIQQGLEGK
;
A
#
# COMPACT_ATOMS: atom_id res chain seq x y z
N TRP A 1 -8.18 -14.84 -2.82
CA TRP A 1 -9.02 -16.06 -2.69
C TRP A 1 -10.47 -15.59 -2.54
N TRP A 2 -11.43 -16.42 -2.94
CA TRP A 2 -12.84 -16.04 -3.14
C TRP A 2 -13.72 -16.49 -1.98
N LEU A 3 -14.76 -15.72 -1.61
CA LEU A 3 -16.02 -16.15 -0.98
C LEU A 3 -17.06 -15.01 -1.02
N ARG A 4 -18.35 -15.36 -1.18
CA ARG A 4 -19.55 -14.50 -1.33
C ARG A 4 -20.59 -15.00 -0.31
N GLN A 5 -21.31 -14.15 0.44
CA GLN A 5 -22.70 -13.66 0.23
C GLN A 5 -23.17 -13.33 1.67
N ASP A 6 -23.52 -12.11 2.09
CA ASP A 6 -24.88 -11.53 2.09
C ASP A 6 -24.95 -10.16 2.82
N GLY A 7 -24.66 -9.04 2.17
CA GLY A 7 -25.60 -7.90 2.14
C GLY A 7 -26.32 -7.50 3.44
N VAL A 8 -25.80 -6.48 4.13
CA VAL A 8 -26.47 -5.26 4.64
C VAL A 8 -25.78 -4.73 5.92
N THR A 9 -25.60 -3.40 5.95
CA THR A 9 -25.12 -2.50 7.03
C THR A 9 -23.64 -2.50 7.39
N GLY A 10 -23.09 -1.27 7.44
CA GLY A 10 -21.70 -0.96 7.76
C GLY A 10 -21.36 -1.22 9.23
N HIS A 11 -21.05 -2.48 9.52
CA HIS A 11 -20.30 -2.90 10.69
C HIS A 11 -19.12 -3.72 10.16
N VAL A 12 -17.89 -3.39 10.57
CA VAL A 12 -16.76 -4.32 10.38
C VAL A 12 -17.12 -5.56 11.20
N PRO A 13 -17.36 -6.74 10.59
CA PRO A 13 -17.84 -7.89 11.34
C PRO A 13 -16.86 -8.22 12.46
N ASP A 14 -17.34 -8.52 13.67
CA ASP A 14 -16.47 -8.91 14.80
C ASP A 14 -15.56 -10.09 14.43
N ARG A 15 -16.01 -10.94 13.50
CA ARG A 15 -15.20 -12.00 12.90
C ARG A 15 -13.97 -11.48 12.16
N PHE A 16 -14.08 -10.39 11.41
CA PHE A 16 -12.95 -9.80 10.69
C PHE A 16 -11.88 -9.30 11.66
N LEU A 17 -12.28 -8.52 12.68
CA LEU A 17 -11.35 -7.99 13.69
C LEU A 17 -10.76 -9.08 14.59
N ASN A 18 -11.56 -10.07 15.00
CA ASN A 18 -11.15 -11.05 16.02
C ASN A 18 -10.60 -12.36 15.44
N GLN A 19 -10.81 -12.65 14.15
CA GLN A 19 -10.34 -13.90 13.53
C GLN A 19 -9.54 -13.62 12.26
N ASP A 20 -10.07 -12.85 11.32
CA ASP A 20 -9.40 -12.71 10.01
C ASP A 20 -8.13 -11.86 10.09
N VAL A 21 -8.13 -10.77 10.90
CA VAL A 21 -6.93 -9.97 11.18
C VAL A 21 -5.87 -10.78 11.94
N PRO A 22 -6.15 -11.42 13.09
CA PRO A 22 -5.16 -12.27 13.76
C PRO A 22 -4.65 -13.44 12.90
N ASN A 23 -5.54 -14.13 12.16
CA ASN A 23 -5.13 -15.22 11.27
C ASN A 23 -4.27 -14.72 10.10
N PHE A 24 -4.56 -13.54 9.55
CA PHE A 24 -3.72 -12.91 8.54
C PHE A 24 -2.34 -12.58 9.11
N LEU A 25 -2.28 -11.90 10.26
CA LEU A 25 -1.03 -11.54 10.92
C LEU A 25 -0.22 -12.80 11.27
N ALA A 26 -0.85 -13.88 11.73
CA ALA A 26 -0.18 -15.13 12.07
C ALA A 26 0.36 -15.89 10.84
N ASN A 27 -0.27 -15.78 9.67
CA ASN A 27 0.10 -16.56 8.47
C ASN A 27 0.95 -15.79 7.46
N VAL A 28 0.93 -14.45 7.44
CA VAL A 28 1.69 -13.64 6.46
C VAL A 28 3.02 -13.15 7.05
N LEU A 29 3.07 -12.86 8.35
CA LEU A 29 4.26 -12.27 8.98
C LEU A 29 5.41 -13.22 9.32
N PRO A 30 5.28 -14.57 9.42
CA PRO A 30 6.45 -15.43 9.65
C PRO A 30 7.48 -15.41 8.53
N GLY A 31 7.16 -14.83 7.35
CA GLY A 31 8.09 -14.60 6.24
C GLY A 31 8.65 -13.18 6.15
N TRP A 32 8.22 -12.25 7.00
CA TRP A 32 8.57 -10.83 6.97
C TRP A 32 9.44 -10.45 8.17
N ASN A 33 10.59 -11.12 8.35
CA ASN A 33 11.56 -10.74 9.38
C ASN A 33 12.91 -10.38 8.78
N ALA A 34 13.30 -9.14 9.08
CA ALA A 34 14.66 -8.69 9.42
C ALA A 34 15.72 -8.58 8.31
N GLU A 35 15.40 -7.96 7.16
CA GLU A 35 16.42 -7.28 6.33
C GLU A 35 15.82 -6.31 5.28
N TYR A 36 14.78 -5.54 5.60
CA TYR A 36 14.20 -4.56 4.67
C TYR A 36 14.98 -3.22 4.62
N SER A 37 16.30 -3.28 4.47
CA SER A 37 16.96 -2.43 3.45
C SER A 37 16.77 -3.18 2.15
N LEU A 38 16.23 -2.63 1.06
CA LEU A 38 16.07 -3.32 -0.25
C LEU A 38 17.02 -4.51 -0.34
N GLY A 39 16.53 -5.72 -0.01
CA GLY A 39 17.44 -6.82 0.28
C GLY A 39 18.36 -6.97 -0.92
N ASN A 40 19.61 -7.37 -0.71
CA ASN A 40 20.60 -7.41 -1.80
C ASN A 40 20.05 -8.10 -3.06
N ASN A 41 19.09 -9.02 -2.93
CA ASN A 41 18.42 -9.69 -4.03
C ASN A 41 17.32 -8.84 -4.73
N GLN A 42 16.49 -8.09 -3.99
CA GLN A 42 15.45 -7.21 -4.54
C GLN A 42 16.08 -6.02 -5.27
N ALA A 43 17.10 -5.38 -4.67
CA ALA A 43 17.85 -4.30 -5.32
C ALA A 43 18.50 -4.80 -6.63
N LYS A 44 19.13 -5.98 -6.60
CA LYS A 44 19.70 -6.61 -7.80
C LYS A 44 18.64 -6.96 -8.85
N ALA A 45 17.46 -7.40 -8.45
CA ALA A 45 16.37 -7.68 -9.38
C ALA A 45 15.90 -6.40 -10.07
N LEU A 46 15.74 -5.31 -9.32
CA LEU A 46 15.42 -3.99 -9.88
C LEU A 46 16.52 -3.49 -10.82
N ASP A 47 17.79 -3.66 -10.46
CA ASP A 47 18.92 -3.33 -11.34
C ASP A 47 18.88 -4.09 -12.66
N ARG A 48 18.53 -5.38 -12.62
CA ARG A 48 18.38 -6.21 -13.81
C ARG A 48 17.22 -5.75 -14.68
N ILE A 49 16.08 -5.38 -14.10
CA ILE A 49 14.92 -4.85 -14.83
C ILE A 49 15.29 -3.52 -15.50
N ALA A 50 15.91 -2.60 -14.74
CA ALA A 50 16.33 -1.31 -15.26
C ALA A 50 17.37 -1.46 -16.39
N ALA A 51 18.32 -2.40 -16.26
CA ALA A 51 19.28 -2.73 -17.31
C ALA A 51 18.57 -3.26 -18.56
N LEU A 52 17.66 -4.22 -18.41
CA LEU A 52 16.90 -4.78 -19.53
C LEU A 52 16.14 -3.69 -20.29
N CYS A 53 15.48 -2.76 -19.60
CA CYS A 53 14.82 -1.62 -20.25
C CYS A 53 15.81 -0.77 -21.05
N ARG A 54 16.94 -0.37 -20.44
CA ARG A 54 17.95 0.46 -21.12
C ARG A 54 18.54 -0.23 -22.34
N ASP A 55 18.92 -1.49 -22.21
CA ASP A 55 19.57 -2.28 -23.27
C ASP A 55 18.65 -2.49 -24.48
N ASN A 56 17.32 -2.41 -24.27
CA ASN A 56 16.31 -2.53 -25.32
C ASN A 56 15.67 -1.19 -25.73
N GLY A 57 16.14 -0.06 -25.20
CA GLY A 57 15.58 1.27 -25.49
C GLY A 57 14.14 1.46 -25.02
N TRP A 58 13.71 0.74 -23.97
CA TRP A 58 12.39 0.85 -23.37
C TRP A 58 12.37 1.86 -22.22
N GLU A 59 11.24 2.54 -22.07
CA GLU A 59 10.95 3.29 -20.85
C GLU A 59 10.54 2.33 -19.73
N CYS A 60 11.27 2.37 -18.63
CA CYS A 60 10.95 1.65 -17.41
C CYS A 60 10.14 2.57 -16.47
N VAL A 61 8.85 2.30 -16.31
CA VAL A 61 7.95 3.02 -15.40
C VAL A 61 7.60 2.13 -14.22
N TYR A 62 7.91 2.59 -13.01
CA TYR A 62 7.65 1.88 -11.77
C TYR A 62 6.44 2.49 -11.04
N PHE A 63 5.84 1.70 -10.16
CA PHE A 63 4.81 2.21 -9.25
C PHE A 63 4.85 1.53 -7.89
N ILE A 64 4.37 2.24 -6.87
CA ILE A 64 4.03 1.69 -5.56
C ILE A 64 2.51 1.57 -5.52
N ALA A 65 2.02 0.34 -5.36
CA ALA A 65 0.60 0.05 -5.27
C ALA A 65 -0.05 0.78 -4.08
N PRO A 66 -1.36 1.07 -4.14
CA PRO A 66 -2.08 1.54 -2.97
C PRO A 66 -1.99 0.48 -1.86
N TYR A 67 -2.01 0.95 -0.61
CA TYR A 67 -2.14 0.12 0.58
C TYR A 67 -3.39 0.50 1.34
N HIS A 68 -4.10 -0.49 1.87
CA HIS A 68 -5.19 -0.25 2.79
C HIS A 68 -4.62 0.12 4.17
N PRO A 69 -5.20 1.11 4.90
CA PRO A 69 -4.67 1.56 6.17
C PRO A 69 -4.46 0.44 7.21
N TYR A 70 -5.33 -0.58 7.22
CA TYR A 70 -5.21 -1.72 8.14
C TYR A 70 -3.88 -2.48 7.95
N ASP A 71 -3.44 -2.69 6.70
CA ASP A 71 -2.15 -3.34 6.40
C ASP A 71 -0.96 -2.43 6.78
N LEU A 72 -1.11 -1.12 6.55
CA LEU A 72 -0.10 -0.13 6.94
C LEU A 72 0.08 -0.02 8.44
N VAL A 73 -0.98 -0.16 9.23
CA VAL A 73 -0.89 -0.20 10.69
C VAL A 73 -0.09 -1.41 11.14
N ALA A 74 -0.37 -2.60 10.59
CA ALA A 74 0.39 -3.81 10.92
C ALA A 74 1.88 -3.64 10.57
N THR A 75 2.17 -3.08 9.40
CA THR A 75 3.53 -2.74 8.96
C THR A 75 4.21 -1.72 9.89
N LYS A 76 3.49 -0.68 10.31
CA LYS A 76 4.00 0.36 11.21
C LYS A 76 4.32 -0.19 12.59
N LEU A 77 3.43 -1.01 13.15
CA LEU A 77 3.61 -1.64 14.44
C LEU A 77 4.72 -2.72 14.43
N SER A 78 5.02 -3.29 13.26
CA SER A 78 6.13 -4.23 13.05
C SER A 78 7.47 -3.55 12.73
N ASN A 79 7.55 -2.20 12.83
CA ASN A 79 8.75 -1.38 12.56
C ASN A 79 9.27 -1.35 11.10
N ASP A 80 8.48 -1.81 10.11
CA ASP A 80 8.92 -1.86 8.71
C ASP A 80 8.52 -0.62 7.88
N PHE A 81 7.79 0.33 8.47
CA PHE A 81 7.26 1.49 7.73
C PHE A 81 8.34 2.41 7.14
N GLU A 82 9.49 2.55 7.82
CA GLU A 82 10.61 3.35 7.30
C GLU A 82 11.22 2.74 6.04
N SER A 83 11.21 1.42 5.92
CA SER A 83 11.70 0.72 4.74
C SER A 83 10.91 1.07 3.48
N TYR A 84 9.59 1.23 3.59
CA TYR A 84 8.76 1.67 2.48
C TYR A 84 9.09 3.09 2.02
N GLN A 85 9.37 4.00 2.96
CA GLN A 85 9.82 5.35 2.63
C GLN A 85 11.21 5.33 1.99
N ALA A 86 12.11 4.46 2.45
CA ALA A 86 13.43 4.29 1.87
C ALA A 86 13.38 3.82 0.41
N VAL A 87 12.41 2.95 0.06
CA VAL A 87 12.18 2.54 -1.34
C VAL A 87 11.83 3.73 -2.21
N LYS A 88 10.94 4.63 -1.79
CA LYS A 88 10.59 5.86 -2.54
C LYS A 88 11.83 6.68 -2.85
N ARG A 89 12.68 6.93 -1.84
CA ARG A 89 13.94 7.67 -1.97
C ARG A 89 14.93 6.97 -2.90
N TYR A 90 15.02 5.64 -2.84
CA TYR A 90 15.91 4.85 -3.66
C TYR A 90 15.63 5.03 -5.17
N PHE A 91 14.38 4.89 -5.58
CA PHE A 91 13.99 5.07 -6.98
C PHE A 91 14.21 6.51 -7.47
N VAL A 92 13.82 7.50 -6.66
CA VAL A 92 13.99 8.92 -7.01
C VAL A 92 15.47 9.29 -7.15
N LYS A 93 16.33 8.81 -6.24
CA LYS A 93 17.78 9.03 -6.30
C LYS A 93 18.42 8.47 -7.58
N ARG A 94 17.85 7.41 -8.15
CA ARG A 94 18.33 6.79 -9.39
C ARG A 94 17.80 7.47 -10.66
N GLY A 95 16.92 8.46 -10.52
CA GLY A 95 16.29 9.13 -11.65
C GLY A 95 15.27 8.24 -12.38
N GLU A 96 14.76 7.19 -11.73
CA GLU A 96 13.76 6.31 -12.31
C GLU A 96 12.36 6.95 -12.24
N THR A 97 11.51 6.75 -13.27
CA THR A 97 10.13 7.21 -13.21
C THR A 97 9.35 6.32 -12.25
N LEU A 98 8.93 6.89 -11.11
CA LEU A 98 8.14 6.19 -10.09
C LEU A 98 6.81 6.91 -9.82
N TRP A 99 5.72 6.18 -9.85
CA TRP A 99 4.39 6.64 -9.44
C TRP A 99 4.00 6.09 -8.07
N ASP A 100 3.44 6.94 -7.23
CA ASP A 100 3.05 6.62 -5.86
C ASP A 100 1.53 6.67 -5.70
N PHE A 101 0.93 5.54 -5.33
CA PHE A 101 -0.51 5.42 -5.11
C PHE A 101 -0.86 5.22 -3.63
N THR A 102 0.08 5.43 -2.70
CA THR A 102 -0.15 5.13 -1.28
C THR A 102 -0.83 6.24 -0.49
N ALA A 103 -1.14 7.38 -1.12
CA ALA A 103 -1.72 8.52 -0.41
C ALA A 103 -3.08 8.17 0.23
N PHE A 104 -3.34 8.71 1.41
CA PHE A 104 -4.64 8.61 2.08
C PHE A 104 -5.67 9.43 1.31
N ASN A 105 -6.74 8.77 0.86
CA ASN A 105 -7.86 9.35 0.15
C ASN A 105 -9.04 8.37 0.17
N ARG A 106 -10.20 8.79 -0.35
CA ARG A 106 -11.42 7.96 -0.37
C ARG A 106 -11.31 6.57 -1.02
N PHE A 107 -10.28 6.29 -1.82
CA PHE A 107 -10.07 4.95 -2.40
C PHE A 107 -9.21 4.06 -1.50
N THR A 108 -8.16 4.62 -0.90
CA THR A 108 -7.28 3.86 0.00
C THR A 108 -7.94 3.66 1.36
N GLU A 109 -8.75 4.60 1.81
CA GLU A 109 -9.47 4.60 3.09
C GLU A 109 -10.90 4.05 2.97
N GLU A 110 -11.14 3.17 2.00
CA GLU A 110 -12.43 2.51 1.89
C GLU A 110 -12.76 1.74 3.18
N PRO A 111 -13.95 1.94 3.78
CA PRO A 111 -14.32 1.15 4.95
C PRO A 111 -14.38 -0.35 4.62
N VAL A 112 -13.76 -1.17 5.47
CA VAL A 112 -13.83 -2.63 5.33
C VAL A 112 -15.27 -3.08 5.48
N SER A 113 -15.78 -3.73 4.43
CA SER A 113 -17.11 -4.33 4.41
C SER A 113 -17.12 -5.54 3.49
N GLU A 114 -18.20 -6.30 3.50
CA GLU A 114 -18.39 -7.42 2.58
C GLU A 114 -18.39 -7.01 1.09
N LYS A 115 -18.65 -5.73 0.82
CA LYS A 115 -18.78 -5.18 -0.53
C LYS A 115 -17.98 -3.89 -0.64
N MET A 116 -16.66 -4.03 -0.61
CA MET A 116 -15.75 -2.96 -1.00
C MET A 116 -15.80 -2.75 -2.53
N GLU A 117 -15.74 -1.51 -2.99
CA GLU A 117 -15.73 -1.06 -4.38
C GLU A 117 -14.33 -1.07 -4.99
N PHE A 118 -13.31 -0.73 -4.19
CA PHE A 118 -11.92 -0.55 -4.64
C PHE A 118 -10.99 -1.69 -4.20
N TRP A 119 -11.39 -2.46 -3.18
CA TRP A 119 -10.58 -3.54 -2.62
C TRP A 119 -11.28 -4.90 -2.72
N SER A 120 -10.49 -5.94 -3.01
CA SER A 120 -10.95 -7.34 -2.97
C SER A 120 -10.81 -7.90 -1.55
N ASP A 121 -9.75 -7.49 -0.89
CA ASP A 121 -9.44 -7.63 0.53
C ASP A 121 -8.48 -6.48 0.91
N ILE A 122 -8.05 -6.39 2.17
CA ILE A 122 -7.19 -5.29 2.63
C ILE A 122 -5.79 -5.23 1.98
N ASN A 123 -5.37 -6.26 1.23
CA ASN A 123 -4.06 -6.31 0.58
C ASN A 123 -4.15 -6.17 -0.94
N HIS A 124 -5.31 -6.48 -1.52
CA HIS A 124 -5.47 -6.56 -2.96
C HIS A 124 -6.53 -5.57 -3.46
N PHE A 125 -6.09 -4.49 -4.08
CA PHE A 125 -6.99 -3.60 -4.82
C PHE A 125 -7.64 -4.33 -6.01
N LYS A 126 -8.81 -3.87 -6.44
CA LYS A 126 -9.56 -4.45 -7.54
C LYS A 126 -9.04 -4.02 -8.91
N MET A 127 -9.38 -4.79 -9.94
CA MET A 127 -8.93 -4.53 -11.31
C MET A 127 -9.30 -3.13 -11.83
N ASN A 128 -10.43 -2.56 -11.42
CA ASN A 128 -10.81 -1.18 -11.77
C ASN A 128 -9.78 -0.16 -11.27
N VAL A 129 -9.31 -0.29 -10.03
CA VAL A 129 -8.26 0.55 -9.46
C VAL A 129 -6.96 0.41 -10.25
N GLY A 130 -6.57 -0.83 -10.58
CA GLY A 130 -5.42 -1.09 -11.45
C GLY A 130 -5.55 -0.44 -12.84
N GLY A 131 -6.75 -0.45 -13.41
CA GLY A 131 -7.07 0.27 -14.65
C GLY A 131 -6.85 1.78 -14.52
N TRP A 132 -7.27 2.39 -13.41
CA TRP A 132 -7.05 3.82 -13.14
C TRP A 132 -5.57 4.16 -12.96
N MET A 133 -4.82 3.29 -12.29
CA MET A 133 -3.37 3.43 -12.16
C MET A 133 -2.69 3.44 -13.53
N LEU A 134 -3.05 2.49 -14.41
CA LEU A 134 -2.52 2.42 -15.78
C LEU A 134 -2.88 3.67 -16.59
N GLU A 135 -4.11 4.16 -16.48
CA GLU A 135 -4.54 5.40 -17.12
C GLU A 135 -3.65 6.57 -16.68
N ILE A 136 -3.49 6.78 -15.37
CA ILE A 136 -2.65 7.86 -14.80
C ILE A 136 -1.20 7.75 -15.30
N MET A 137 -0.59 6.57 -15.19
CA MET A 137 0.79 6.34 -15.62
C MET A 137 0.98 6.56 -17.13
N SER A 138 -0.07 6.37 -17.93
CA SER A 138 -0.10 6.66 -19.37
C SER A 138 -0.43 8.11 -19.72
N GLY A 139 -0.50 9.01 -18.74
CA GLY A 139 -0.83 10.43 -18.92
C GLY A 139 -2.31 10.72 -19.15
N ARG A 140 -3.20 9.74 -18.92
CA ARG A 140 -4.65 9.88 -19.07
C ARG A 140 -5.29 9.89 -17.69
N ARG A 141 -5.70 11.06 -17.20
CA ARG A 141 -6.41 11.15 -15.92
C ARG A 141 -7.90 11.28 -16.16
N ARG A 142 -8.68 10.29 -15.71
CA ARG A 142 -10.15 10.38 -15.73
C ARG A 142 -10.67 11.36 -14.70
N THR A 143 -11.86 11.90 -14.96
CA THR A 143 -12.58 12.74 -14.01
C THR A 143 -13.00 11.93 -12.78
N GLY A 144 -12.99 12.56 -11.60
CA GLY A 144 -13.43 11.92 -10.37
C GLY A 144 -12.39 11.01 -9.71
N LEU A 145 -11.10 11.10 -10.03
CA LEU A 145 -10.04 10.54 -9.18
C LEU A 145 -9.52 11.60 -8.19
N PRO A 146 -9.28 11.26 -6.91
CA PRO A 146 -8.66 12.16 -5.94
C PRO A 146 -7.31 12.65 -6.45
N ASP A 147 -7.02 13.96 -6.37
CA ASP A 147 -5.82 14.56 -6.97
C ASP A 147 -4.50 13.97 -6.45
N ASN A 148 -4.51 13.45 -5.23
CA ASN A 148 -3.38 12.75 -4.61
C ASN A 148 -3.30 11.24 -4.94
N PHE A 149 -4.23 10.70 -5.74
CA PHE A 149 -4.17 9.32 -6.22
C PHE A 149 -3.32 9.24 -7.49
N GLY A 150 -2.11 8.67 -7.35
CA GLY A 150 -1.13 8.53 -8.42
C GLY A 150 -0.26 9.77 -8.59
N VAL A 151 0.71 9.96 -7.71
CA VAL A 151 1.67 11.07 -7.74
C VAL A 151 2.97 10.60 -8.35
N ARG A 152 3.46 11.28 -9.40
CA ARG A 152 4.81 11.02 -9.91
C ARG A 152 5.84 11.57 -8.93
N LEU A 153 6.71 10.72 -8.42
CA LEU A 153 7.74 11.11 -7.47
C LEU A 153 8.92 11.79 -8.17
N THR A 154 9.40 12.86 -7.56
CA THR A 154 10.54 13.66 -8.00
C THR A 154 11.43 13.98 -6.80
N PRO A 155 12.68 14.43 -7.02
CA PRO A 155 13.53 14.91 -5.93
C PRO A 155 12.86 16.01 -5.10
N ASP A 156 12.02 16.84 -5.72
CA ASP A 156 11.37 17.98 -5.08
C ASP A 156 10.17 17.59 -4.21
N ASN A 157 9.52 16.46 -4.47
CA ASN A 157 8.29 16.08 -3.77
C ASN A 157 8.39 14.81 -2.93
N VAL A 158 9.45 14.00 -3.06
CA VAL A 158 9.54 12.67 -2.42
C VAL A 158 9.43 12.75 -0.90
N GLU A 159 10.09 13.71 -0.27
CA GLU A 159 10.02 13.89 1.18
C GLU A 159 8.65 14.42 1.63
N GLY A 160 8.06 15.32 0.84
CA GLY A 160 6.71 15.81 1.09
C GLY A 160 5.69 14.67 1.05
N THR A 161 5.71 13.83 0.02
CA THR A 161 4.83 12.67 -0.10
C THR A 161 5.05 11.67 1.05
N ALA A 162 6.29 11.43 1.45
CA ALA A 162 6.61 10.55 2.57
C ALA A 162 6.01 11.07 3.90
N GLN A 163 6.18 12.37 4.17
CA GLN A 163 5.61 13.03 5.36
C GLN A 163 4.08 13.04 5.37
N HIS A 164 3.45 13.27 4.22
CA HIS A 164 1.98 13.20 4.10
C HIS A 164 1.47 11.79 4.36
N TRP A 165 2.18 10.77 3.89
CA TRP A 165 1.81 9.38 4.14
C TRP A 165 1.93 9.00 5.62
N GLN A 166 3.02 9.42 6.27
CA GLN A 166 3.20 9.23 7.71
C GLN A 166 2.13 9.95 8.54
N SER A 167 1.84 11.21 8.21
CA SER A 167 0.83 12.01 8.91
C SER A 167 -0.58 11.44 8.68
N GLY A 168 -0.88 10.99 7.47
CA GLY A 168 -2.15 10.33 7.13
C GLY A 168 -2.34 9.04 7.91
N LEU A 169 -1.30 8.20 8.02
CA LEU A 169 -1.37 6.97 8.82
C LEU A 169 -1.59 7.28 10.30
N ALA A 170 -0.89 8.28 10.84
CA ALA A 170 -1.07 8.69 12.23
C ALA A 170 -2.48 9.21 12.51
N ALA A 171 -3.04 10.03 11.60
CA ALA A 171 -4.41 10.52 11.70
C ALA A 171 -5.41 9.36 11.64
N TRP A 172 -5.25 8.46 10.67
CA TRP A 172 -6.11 7.29 10.51
C TRP A 172 -6.10 6.42 11.77
N MET A 173 -4.93 6.13 12.34
CA MET A 173 -4.79 5.35 13.58
C MET A 173 -5.50 6.02 14.77
N ALA A 174 -5.41 7.35 14.88
CA ALA A 174 -6.08 8.09 15.95
C ALA A 174 -7.60 8.05 15.82
N GLU A 175 -8.12 8.13 14.59
CA GLU A 175 -9.56 8.04 14.30
C GLU A 175 -10.09 6.61 14.45
N HIS A 176 -9.27 5.59 14.15
CA HIS A 176 -9.60 4.17 14.18
C HIS A 176 -8.86 3.46 15.32
N ASN A 177 -8.94 4.02 16.53
CA ASN A 177 -8.21 3.51 17.69
C ASN A 177 -8.63 2.08 18.06
N LYS A 178 -9.91 1.71 17.89
CA LYS A 178 -10.40 0.36 18.19
C LYS A 178 -9.72 -0.67 17.28
N GLU A 179 -9.68 -0.39 15.98
CA GLU A 179 -9.05 -1.20 14.95
C GLU A 179 -7.54 -1.29 15.19
N THR A 180 -6.90 -0.16 15.49
CA THR A 180 -5.47 -0.09 15.78
C THR A 180 -5.08 -0.98 16.97
N VAL A 181 -5.84 -0.90 18.07
CA VAL A 181 -5.62 -1.76 19.25
C VAL A 181 -5.83 -3.23 18.92
N ALA A 182 -6.85 -3.57 18.13
CA ALA A 182 -7.10 -4.96 17.73
C ALA A 182 -5.96 -5.54 16.88
N ILE A 183 -5.42 -4.76 15.94
CA ILE A 183 -4.25 -5.15 15.12
C ILE A 183 -3.03 -5.35 16.03
N GLN A 184 -2.77 -4.43 16.95
CA GLN A 184 -1.66 -4.55 17.90
C GLN A 184 -1.76 -5.84 18.74
N GLN A 185 -2.93 -6.12 19.32
CA GLN A 185 -3.15 -7.34 20.10
C GLN A 185 -2.95 -8.60 19.25
N GLY A 186 -3.38 -8.59 17.99
CA GLY A 186 -3.16 -9.70 17.06
C GLY A 186 -1.68 -9.91 16.68
N LEU A 187 -0.84 -8.86 16.76
CA LEU A 187 0.61 -8.97 16.59
C LEU A 187 1.30 -9.55 17.82
N GLU A 188 0.87 -9.13 19.02
CA GLU A 188 1.45 -9.54 20.32
C GLU A 188 1.03 -10.95 20.74
N GLY A 189 -0.14 -11.43 20.33
CA GLY A 189 -0.68 -12.75 20.64
C GLY A 189 -0.09 -13.91 19.82
N LYS A 190 1.08 -13.73 19.22
CA LYS A 190 1.81 -14.76 18.45
C LYS A 190 2.83 -15.52 19.28
#